data_AF-A0A6N2MSV0-F1
#
_entry.id   AF-A0A6N2MSV0-F1
#
_cell.length_a   1.000
_cell.length_b   1.000
_cell.length_c   1.000
_cell.angle_alpha   90.00
_cell.angle_beta   90.00
_cell.angle_gamma   90.00
#
_symmetry.space_group_name_H-M   'P 1'
#
loop_
_entity.id
_entity.type
_entity.pdbx_description
1 polymer ?
#
loop_
_entity_poly.entity_id
_entity_poly.type
_entity_poly.pdbx_seq_one_letter_code
_entity_poly.pdbx_strand_id
1 'polypeptide(L)'
;MSSFAIYLTAKYLQLVSKFRGAQGASKYIHGTMRNTSMGITNVMGPIEQMALASHPVKGLYFVVTGAPQSLMVGVISYAGKLRVALMVEKDFIDPRKLNSVIHIYILRNSQS
;
A
#
# COMPACT_ATOMS: atom_id res chain seq x y z
N MET A 1 5.10 2.92 -15.01
CA MET A 1 6.40 3.24 -14.38
C MET A 1 7.49 2.52 -15.15
N SER A 2 8.52 3.21 -15.64
CA SER A 2 9.53 2.59 -16.51
C SER A 2 10.48 1.69 -15.71
N SER A 3 10.88 0.56 -16.30
CA SER A 3 11.80 -0.42 -15.68
C SER A 3 13.14 0.19 -15.28
N PHE A 4 13.62 1.18 -16.05
CA PHE A 4 14.87 1.88 -15.78
C PHE A 4 14.84 2.72 -14.50
N ALA A 5 13.73 3.43 -14.26
CA ALA A 5 13.58 4.22 -13.02
C ALA A 5 13.60 3.31 -11.79
N ILE A 6 12.87 2.17 -11.83
CA ILE A 6 12.86 1.17 -10.76
C ILE A 6 14.28 0.63 -10.52
N TYR A 7 14.99 0.27 -11.58
CA TYR A 7 16.36 -0.23 -11.51
C TYR A 7 17.32 0.79 -10.87
N LEU A 8 17.27 2.06 -11.31
CA LEU A 8 18.09 3.13 -10.77
C LEU A 8 17.79 3.41 -9.30
N THR A 9 16.51 3.49 -8.93
CA THR A 9 16.11 3.69 -7.53
C THR A 9 16.59 2.53 -6.65
N ALA A 10 16.48 1.29 -7.12
CA ALA A 10 16.99 0.12 -6.40
C ALA A 10 18.52 0.20 -6.22
N LYS A 11 19.28 0.53 -7.27
CA LYS A 11 20.73 0.71 -7.20
C LYS A 11 21.14 1.85 -6.28
N TYR A 12 20.42 2.97 -6.33
CA TYR A 12 20.64 4.09 -5.43
C TYR A 12 20.42 3.70 -3.96
N LEU A 13 19.32 3.01 -3.64
CA LEU A 13 19.05 2.51 -2.29
C LEU A 13 20.11 1.51 -1.81
N GLN A 14 20.60 0.64 -2.68
CA GLN A 14 21.73 -0.26 -2.39
C GLN A 14 23.01 0.52 -2.04
N LEU A 15 23.33 1.56 -2.81
CA LEU A 15 24.48 2.43 -2.54
C LEU A 15 24.32 3.16 -1.20
N VAL A 16 23.17 3.78 -0.94
CA VAL A 16 22.88 4.44 0.33
C VAL A 16 23.04 3.48 1.51
N SER A 17 22.53 2.25 1.37
CA SER A 17 22.66 1.21 2.40
C SER A 17 24.10 0.76 2.62
N LYS A 18 24.88 0.61 1.54
CA LYS A 18 26.29 0.19 1.61
C LYS A 18 27.18 1.27 2.23
N PHE A 19 26.97 2.54 1.89
CA PHE A 19 27.80 3.65 2.37
C PHE A 19 27.39 4.20 3.73
N ARG A 20 26.10 4.22 4.05
CA ARG A 20 25.58 4.81 5.30
C ARG A 20 25.13 3.79 6.35
N GLY A 21 25.23 2.50 6.02
CA GLY A 21 24.73 1.41 6.86
C GLY A 21 23.20 1.40 7.02
N ALA A 22 22.70 0.45 7.81
CA ALA A 22 21.27 0.27 8.03
C ALA A 22 20.60 1.50 8.66
N GLN A 23 21.27 2.15 9.63
CA GLN A 23 20.73 3.35 10.28
C GLN A 23 20.64 4.54 9.32
N GLY A 24 21.66 4.75 8.48
CA GLY A 24 21.65 5.84 7.51
C GLY A 24 20.63 5.63 6.40
N ALA A 25 20.43 4.38 5.95
CA ALA A 25 19.37 4.03 5.01
C ALA A 25 17.98 4.25 5.62
N SER A 26 17.76 3.82 6.87
CA SER A 26 16.50 4.04 7.58
C SER A 26 16.18 5.53 7.73
N LYS A 27 17.15 6.36 8.15
CA LYS A 27 16.99 7.82 8.23
C LYS A 27 16.64 8.45 6.89
N TYR A 28 17.28 8.00 5.81
CA TYR A 28 16.99 8.48 4.46
C TYR A 28 15.56 8.13 4.03
N ILE A 29 15.15 6.86 4.17
CA ILE A 29 13.80 6.41 3.81
C ILE A 29 12.75 7.13 4.66
N HIS A 30 12.97 7.23 5.97
CA HIS A 30 12.08 7.95 6.87
C HIS A 30 11.96 9.43 6.52
N GLY A 31 13.07 10.10 6.22
CA GLY A 31 13.08 11.50 5.77
C GLY A 31 12.29 11.69 4.48
N THR A 32 12.45 10.80 3.50
CA THR A 32 11.67 10.82 2.27
C THR A 32 10.17 10.65 2.57
N MET A 33 9.78 9.66 3.36
CA MET A 33 8.37 9.44 3.71
C MET A 33 7.76 10.64 4.43
N ARG A 34 8.50 11.25 5.38
CA ARG A 34 8.05 12.44 6.12
C ARG A 34 7.83 13.65 5.22
N ASN A 35 8.59 13.75 4.13
CA ASN A 35 8.49 14.84 3.16
C ASN A 35 7.45 14.58 2.05
N THR A 36 6.65 13.51 2.16
CA THR A 36 5.56 13.20 1.21
C THR A 36 4.20 13.34 1.87
N SER A 37 3.20 13.76 1.09
CA SER A 37 1.82 13.92 1.57
C SER A 37 1.03 12.62 1.63
N MET A 38 1.35 11.66 0.77
CA MET A 38 0.67 10.37 0.65
C MET A 38 1.65 9.29 0.20
N GLY A 39 1.45 8.06 0.69
CA GLY A 39 2.13 6.88 0.15
C GLY A 39 1.20 6.04 -0.73
N ILE A 40 1.74 5.48 -1.81
CA ILE A 40 1.06 4.48 -2.64
C ILE A 40 1.99 3.29 -2.80
N THR A 41 1.50 2.08 -2.51
CA THR A 41 2.24 0.83 -2.71
C THR A 41 1.46 -0.12 -3.61
N ASN A 42 2.18 -0.86 -4.44
CA ASN A 42 1.63 -1.90 -5.29
C ASN A 42 2.46 -3.17 -5.16
N VAL A 43 1.82 -4.26 -4.75
CA VAL A 43 2.44 -5.56 -4.52
C VAL A 43 1.73 -6.61 -5.38
N MET A 44 2.49 -7.42 -6.12
CA MET A 44 1.91 -8.62 -6.72
C MET A 44 1.65 -9.63 -5.61
N GLY A 45 0.38 -9.94 -5.36
CA GLY A 45 -0.01 -10.97 -4.42
C GLY A 45 -0.27 -12.32 -5.09
N PRO A 46 -0.77 -13.30 -4.32
CA PRO A 46 -0.93 -14.68 -4.75
C PRO A 46 -1.77 -14.83 -6.02
N ILE A 47 -1.29 -15.67 -6.93
CA ILE A 47 -2.02 -16.05 -8.15
C ILE A 47 -3.09 -17.10 -7.81
N GLU A 48 -2.83 -17.94 -6.82
CA GLU A 48 -3.73 -19.02 -6.40
C GLU A 48 -4.67 -18.60 -5.26
N GLN A 49 -5.84 -19.22 -5.23
CA GLN A 49 -6.83 -19.05 -4.18
C GLN A 49 -6.35 -19.75 -2.91
N MET A 50 -6.22 -18.98 -1.83
CA MET A 50 -5.78 -19.49 -0.51
C MET A 50 -6.97 -19.90 0.36
N ALA A 51 -6.71 -20.75 1.36
CA ALA A 51 -7.65 -21.12 2.40
C ALA A 51 -6.99 -21.03 3.79
N LEU A 52 -7.75 -20.56 4.78
CA LEU A 52 -7.35 -20.53 6.18
C LEU A 52 -8.24 -21.50 6.96
N ALA A 53 -7.65 -22.48 7.64
CA ALA A 53 -8.40 -23.53 8.35
C ALA A 53 -9.50 -24.17 7.47
N SER A 54 -9.15 -24.52 6.23
CA SER A 54 -10.07 -25.06 5.21
C SER A 54 -11.18 -24.12 4.71
N HIS A 55 -11.14 -22.83 5.07
CA HIS A 55 -12.08 -21.82 4.59
C HIS A 55 -11.41 -20.92 3.54
N PRO A 56 -11.99 -20.77 2.33
CA PRO A 56 -11.38 -19.97 1.27
C PRO A 56 -11.30 -18.49 1.64
N VAL A 57 -10.13 -17.88 1.43
CA VAL A 57 -9.87 -16.46 1.69
C VAL A 57 -10.46 -15.61 0.58
N LYS A 58 -11.50 -14.81 0.87
CA LYS A 58 -12.20 -14.03 -0.17
C LYS A 58 -11.37 -12.89 -0.77
N GLY A 59 -10.33 -12.45 -0.08
CA GLY A 59 -9.45 -11.38 -0.53
C GLY A 59 -8.30 -11.15 0.43
N LEU A 60 -7.27 -10.51 -0.10
CA LEU A 60 -6.08 -10.09 0.64
C LEU A 60 -5.92 -8.59 0.45
N TYR A 61 -5.64 -7.88 1.54
CA TYR A 61 -5.39 -6.45 1.55
C TYR A 61 -4.06 -6.19 2.24
N PHE A 62 -3.31 -5.22 1.73
CA PHE A 62 -2.01 -4.83 2.25
C PHE A 62 -1.97 -3.32 2.40
N VAL A 63 -1.56 -2.84 3.57
CA VAL A 63 -1.29 -1.42 3.84
C VAL A 63 -0.06 -1.32 4.73
N VAL A 64 0.69 -0.23 4.62
CA VAL A 64 1.83 0.04 5.50
C VAL A 64 1.36 0.93 6.65
N THR A 65 1.59 0.48 7.88
CA THR A 65 1.25 1.23 9.10
C THR A 65 2.49 1.89 9.70
N GLY A 66 2.30 2.92 10.53
CA GLY A 66 3.39 3.60 11.23
C GLY A 66 4.27 4.51 10.35
N ALA A 67 3.91 4.68 9.09
CA ALA A 67 4.53 5.66 8.21
C ALA A 67 4.05 7.08 8.59
N PRO A 68 4.87 8.13 8.37
CA PRO A 68 4.54 9.50 8.79
C PRO A 68 3.45 10.17 7.95
N GLN A 69 2.90 9.51 6.92
CA GLN A 69 1.85 10.07 6.07
C GLN A 69 0.45 9.84 6.66
N SER A 70 -0.40 10.87 6.59
CA SER A 70 -1.81 10.80 7.01
C SER A 70 -2.72 10.05 6.02
N LEU A 71 -2.21 9.68 4.83
CA LEU A 71 -2.92 8.90 3.82
C LEU A 71 -1.98 7.87 3.17
N MET A 72 -2.41 6.61 3.16
CA MET A 72 -1.70 5.50 2.54
C MET A 72 -2.64 4.66 1.67
N VAL A 73 -2.25 4.42 0.43
CA VAL A 73 -2.97 3.58 -0.53
C VAL A 73 -2.19 2.30 -0.74
N GLY A 74 -2.82 1.17 -0.46
CA GLY A 74 -2.25 -0.15 -0.67
C GLY A 74 -2.96 -0.89 -1.78
N VAL A 75 -2.19 -1.33 -2.78
CA VAL A 75 -2.68 -2.09 -3.93
C VAL A 75 -2.06 -3.48 -3.93
N ILE A 76 -2.88 -4.51 -4.05
CA ILE A 76 -2.41 -5.89 -4.16
C ILE A 76 -3.27 -6.71 -5.12
N SER A 77 -2.64 -7.56 -5.93
CA SER A 77 -3.36 -8.56 -6.75
C SER A 77 -3.61 -9.84 -5.95
N TYR A 78 -4.82 -10.42 -6.03
CA TYR A 78 -5.15 -11.69 -5.39
C TYR A 78 -6.06 -12.52 -6.29
N ALA A 79 -5.63 -13.73 -6.66
CA ALA A 79 -6.35 -14.63 -7.55
C ALA A 79 -6.86 -13.93 -8.83
N GLY A 80 -5.98 -13.16 -9.46
CA GLY A 80 -6.29 -12.37 -10.68
C GLY A 80 -7.13 -11.11 -10.45
N LYS A 81 -7.50 -10.77 -9.21
CA LYS A 81 -8.31 -9.58 -8.88
C LYS A 81 -7.48 -8.52 -8.18
N LEU A 82 -7.53 -7.29 -8.66
CA LEU A 82 -6.89 -6.15 -7.99
C LEU A 82 -7.69 -5.74 -6.76
N ARG A 83 -7.00 -5.51 -5.64
CA ARG A 83 -7.57 -5.04 -4.37
C ARG A 83 -6.88 -3.75 -3.97
N VAL A 84 -7.67 -2.76 -3.58
CA VAL A 84 -7.19 -1.45 -3.11
C VAL A 84 -7.69 -1.24 -1.69
N ALA A 85 -6.79 -0.84 -0.80
CA ALA A 85 -7.06 -0.46 0.57
C ALA A 85 -6.56 0.98 0.81
N LEU A 86 -7.30 1.72 1.63
CA LEU A 86 -6.96 3.08 2.05
C LEU A 86 -6.84 3.08 3.56
N MET A 87 -5.71 3.57 4.05
CA MET A 87 -5.50 3.90 5.45
C MET A 87 -5.41 5.41 5.56
N VAL A 88 -6.27 5.99 6.38
CA VAL A 88 -6.37 7.45 6.58
C VAL A 88 -6.24 7.71 8.07
N GLU A 89 -5.44 8.71 8.43
CA GLU A 89 -5.40 9.22 9.79
C GLU A 89 -6.79 9.70 10.22
N LYS A 90 -7.13 9.46 11.49
CA LYS A 90 -8.44 9.84 12.02
C LYS A 90 -8.65 11.34 11.83
N ASP A 91 -9.84 11.72 11.38
CA ASP A 91 -10.25 13.11 11.18
C ASP A 91 -9.47 13.88 10.09
N PHE A 92 -8.52 13.24 9.38
CA PHE A 92 -7.75 13.87 8.30
C PHE A 92 -8.58 14.07 7.01
N ILE A 93 -9.43 13.11 6.66
CA ILE A 93 -10.37 13.20 5.53
C ILE A 93 -11.76 12.79 5.99
N ASP A 94 -12.78 13.57 5.58
CA ASP A 94 -14.19 13.21 5.79
C ASP A 94 -14.52 11.90 5.04
N PRO A 95 -14.92 10.83 5.75
CA PRO A 95 -15.25 9.55 5.13
C PRO A 95 -16.37 9.66 4.08
N ARG A 96 -17.33 10.57 4.24
CA ARG A 96 -18.42 10.78 3.28
C ARG A 96 -17.91 11.39 1.99
N LYS A 97 -17.01 12.39 2.08
CA LYS A 97 -16.36 12.98 0.90
C LYS A 97 -15.46 11.96 0.20
N LEU A 98 -14.70 11.18 0.98
CA LEU A 98 -13.83 10.13 0.43
C LEU A 98 -14.64 9.08 -0.34
N ASN A 99 -15.72 8.57 0.26
CA ASN A 99 -16.61 7.60 -0.38
C ASN A 99 -17.28 8.17 -1.65
N SER A 100 -17.65 9.46 -1.63
CA SER A 100 -18.22 10.15 -2.79
C SER A 100 -17.24 10.23 -3.96
N VAL A 101 -15.96 10.55 -3.69
CA VAL A 101 -14.93 10.72 -4.73
C VAL A 101 -14.49 9.36 -5.30
N ILE A 102 -14.42 8.34 -4.45
CA ILE A 102 -13.95 7.02 -4.86
C ILE A 102 -15.03 6.25 -5.65
N HIS A 103 -16.28 6.72 -5.66
CA HIS A 103 -17.41 6.05 -6.30
C HIS A 103 -17.38 4.54 -6.04
N ILE A 104 -17.36 4.19 -4.75
CA ILE A 104 -17.35 2.80 -4.32
C ILE A 104 -18.70 2.19 -4.73
N TYR A 105 -18.68 1.21 -5.64
CA TYR A 105 -19.73 0.19 -5.70
C TYR A 105 -19.70 -0.56 -4.37
N ILE A 106 -20.35 0.01 -3.35
CA ILE A 106 -20.69 -0.72 -2.15
C ILE A 106 -21.79 -1.67 -2.63
N LEU A 107 -21.41 -2.92 -2.92
CA LEU A 107 -22.38 -4.01 -2.91
C LEU A 107 -22.92 -4.08 -1.49
N ARG A 108 -24.01 -3.36 -1.27
CA ARG A 108 -24.95 -3.60 -0.17
C ARG A 108 -25.34 -5.06 -0.37
N ASN A 109 -24.77 -5.96 0.43
CA ASN A 109 -25.32 -7.31 0.45
C ASN A 109 -26.73 -7.17 1.01
N SER A 110 -27.67 -7.45 0.11
CA SER A 110 -29.08 -7.65 0.41
C SER A 110 -29.21 -8.70 1.52
N GLN A 111 -30.10 -8.38 2.46
CA GLN A 111 -30.81 -9.24 3.40
C GLN A 111 -30.73 -10.75 3.10
N SER A 112 -30.27 -11.54 4.07
CA SER A 112 -31.08 -12.58 4.74
C SER A 112 -30.55 -12.85 6.15
#